data_AF-A0A1G4VF06-F1
#
_entry.id   AF-A0A1G4VF06-F1
#
_cell.length_a   1.000
_cell.length_b   1.000
_cell.length_c   1.000
_cell.angle_alpha   90.00
_cell.angle_beta   90.00
_cell.angle_gamma   90.00
#
_symmetry.space_group_name_H-M   'P 1'
#
loop_
_entity.id
_entity.type
_entity.pdbx_description
1 polymer ?
#
loop_
_entity_poly.entity_id
_entity_poly.type
_entity_poly.pdbx_seq_one_letter_code
_entity_poly.pdbx_strand_id
1 'polypeptide(L)'
;MLSPTGQILIHDFYEPSKPLTDVQLRAHRAAITKLRASLPHQGGKAFVRIAPFLDVVPAQLPSPGRGKLYVAKIAILVTPQIDPARLAKILIEVMRERLDHNM
;
A
#
# COMPACT_ATOMS: atom_id res chain seq x y z
N MET A 1 16.97 7.81 3.90
CA MET A 1 16.68 9.26 3.74
C MET A 1 16.66 9.58 2.24
N LEU A 2 15.62 10.26 1.74
CA LEU A 2 15.48 10.57 0.31
C LEU A 2 16.30 11.83 -0.04
N SER A 3 17.08 11.79 -1.12
CA SER A 3 17.85 12.97 -1.57
C SER A 3 16.91 14.07 -2.09
N PRO A 4 17.33 15.36 -2.09
CA PRO A 4 16.53 16.46 -2.64
C PRO A 4 16.10 16.20 -4.09
N THR A 5 17.00 15.67 -4.91
CA THR A 5 16.69 15.27 -6.29
C THR A 5 15.62 14.18 -6.34
N GLY A 6 15.68 13.19 -5.44
CA GLY A 6 14.65 12.14 -5.35
C GLY A 6 13.28 12.70 -4.98
N GLN A 7 13.23 13.70 -4.09
CA GLN A 7 11.99 14.38 -3.73
C GLN A 7 11.38 15.10 -4.93
N ILE A 8 12.20 15.83 -5.69
CA ILE A 8 11.77 16.53 -6.92
C ILE A 8 11.23 15.52 -7.94
N LEU A 9 11.93 14.40 -8.17
CA LEU A 9 11.49 13.39 -9.13
C LEU A 9 10.14 12.75 -8.78
N ILE A 10 9.89 12.51 -7.49
CA ILE A 10 8.60 12.01 -7.02
C ILE A 10 7.53 13.08 -7.18
N HIS A 11 7.82 14.31 -6.78
CA HIS A 11 6.88 15.43 -6.89
C HIS A 11 6.48 15.68 -8.34
N ASP A 12 7.45 15.76 -9.25
CA ASP A 12 7.23 16.03 -10.67
C ASP A 12 6.41 14.92 -11.37
N PHE A 13 6.54 13.66 -10.93
CA PHE A 13 5.85 12.55 -11.59
C PHE A 13 4.50 12.19 -10.95
N TYR A 14 4.42 12.18 -9.62
CA TYR A 14 3.24 11.76 -8.87
C TYR A 14 2.35 12.92 -8.40
N GLU A 15 2.88 14.15 -8.39
CA GLU A 15 2.20 15.39 -7.98
C GLU A 15 1.37 15.25 -6.69
N PRO A 16 1.95 14.76 -5.58
CA PRO A 16 1.22 14.44 -4.36
C PRO A 16 0.65 15.65 -3.63
N SER A 17 1.08 16.86 -3.98
CA SER A 17 0.64 18.13 -3.38
C SER A 17 -0.73 18.59 -3.85
N LYS A 18 -1.23 18.05 -4.98
CA LYS A 18 -2.54 18.42 -5.53
C LYS A 18 -3.57 17.30 -5.32
N PRO A 19 -4.80 17.64 -4.88
CA PRO A 19 -5.89 16.67 -4.77
C PRO A 19 -6.45 16.36 -6.16
N LEU A 20 -5.70 15.59 -6.95
CA LEU A 20 -6.10 15.19 -8.30
C LEU A 20 -6.97 13.94 -8.26
N THR A 21 -7.98 13.90 -9.11
CA THR A 21 -8.75 12.67 -9.39
C THR A 21 -7.91 11.66 -10.19
N ASP A 22 -8.30 10.38 -10.19
CA ASP A 22 -7.60 9.34 -10.95
C ASP A 22 -7.50 9.62 -12.46
N VAL A 23 -8.48 10.32 -13.02
CA VAL A 23 -8.48 10.74 -14.43
C VAL A 23 -7.42 11.82 -14.65
N GLN A 24 -7.36 12.80 -13.76
CA GLN A 24 -6.37 13.88 -13.81
C GLN A 24 -4.96 13.35 -13.57
N LEU A 25 -4.76 12.41 -12.65
CA LEU A 25 -3.48 11.76 -12.40
C LEU A 25 -2.97 11.01 -13.63
N ARG A 26 -3.85 10.27 -14.33
CA ARG A 26 -3.49 9.59 -15.58
C ARG A 26 -3.12 10.59 -16.68
N ALA A 27 -3.89 11.65 -16.83
CA ALA A 27 -3.60 12.72 -17.80
C ALA A 27 -2.26 13.41 -17.50
N HIS A 28 -2.01 13.76 -16.23
CA HIS A 28 -0.76 14.35 -15.76
C HIS A 28 0.43 13.43 -16.08
N ARG A 29 0.38 12.17 -15.67
CA ARG A 29 1.47 11.21 -15.91
C ARG A 29 1.71 11.01 -17.41
N ALA A 30 0.66 10.96 -18.23
CA ALA A 30 0.80 10.86 -19.68
C ALA A 30 1.47 12.10 -20.28
N ALA A 31 1.08 13.30 -19.84
CA ALA A 31 1.69 14.55 -20.29
C ALA A 31 3.16 14.66 -19.89
N ILE A 32 3.49 14.38 -18.62
CA ILE A 32 4.85 14.42 -18.10
C ILE A 32 5.74 13.35 -18.74
N THR A 33 5.22 12.14 -18.98
CA THR A 33 5.98 11.09 -19.68
C THR A 33 6.34 11.51 -21.10
N LYS A 34 5.45 12.21 -21.81
CA LYS A 34 5.73 12.77 -23.14
C LYS A 34 6.83 13.83 -23.09
N LEU A 35 6.82 14.69 -22.06
CA LEU A 35 7.82 15.75 -21.89
C LEU A 35 9.19 15.21 -21.43
N ARG A 36 9.19 14.20 -20.55
CA ARG A 36 10.37 13.65 -19.89
C ARG A 36 10.24 12.13 -19.80
N ALA A 37 10.63 11.44 -20.86
CA ALA A 37 10.50 9.97 -20.98
C ALA A 37 11.21 9.16 -19.88
N SER A 38 12.28 9.71 -19.29
CA SER A 38 13.03 9.05 -18.20
C SER A 38 12.41 9.24 -16.81
N LEU A 39 11.49 10.21 -16.66
CA LEU A 39 10.92 10.58 -15.36
C LEU A 39 10.11 9.46 -14.69
N PRO A 40 9.29 8.66 -15.40
CA PRO A 40 8.56 7.55 -14.77
C PRO A 40 9.50 6.55 -14.08
N HIS A 41 10.63 6.24 -14.71
CA HIS A 41 11.62 5.31 -14.17
C HIS A 41 12.37 5.91 -12.98
N GLN A 42 12.80 7.17 -13.10
CA GLN A 42 13.53 7.86 -12.05
C GLN A 42 12.65 8.13 -10.82
N GLY A 43 11.43 8.63 -11.03
CA GLY A 43 10.42 8.85 -10.00
C GLY A 43 9.99 7.56 -9.34
N GLY A 44 9.77 6.49 -10.12
CA GLY A 44 9.47 5.16 -9.58
C GLY A 44 10.61 4.60 -8.71
N LYS A 45 11.86 4.70 -9.15
CA LYS A 45 13.03 4.31 -8.34
C LYS A 45 13.14 5.11 -7.04
N ALA A 46 12.87 6.42 -7.09
CA ALA A 46 12.85 7.26 -5.92
C ALA A 46 11.71 6.88 -4.96
N PHE A 47 10.52 6.58 -5.48
CA PHE A 47 9.37 6.13 -4.71
C PHE A 47 9.63 4.80 -3.99
N VAL A 48 10.24 3.81 -4.66
CA VAL A 48 10.61 2.53 -4.03
C VAL A 48 11.53 2.71 -2.81
N ARG A 49 12.37 3.74 -2.80
CA ARG A 49 13.25 4.03 -1.64
C ARG A 49 12.49 4.57 -0.43
N ILE A 50 11.31 5.16 -0.62
CA ILE A 50 10.49 5.69 0.46
C ILE A 50 9.29 4.81 0.83
N ALA A 51 8.87 3.90 -0.07
CA ALA A 51 7.75 2.99 0.17
C ALA A 51 7.82 2.21 1.49
N PRO A 52 8.99 1.69 1.93
CA PRO A 52 9.11 1.00 3.23
C PRO A 52 8.77 1.87 4.45
N PHE A 53 8.82 3.20 4.31
CA PHE A 53 8.51 4.15 5.38
C PHE A 53 7.06 4.65 5.33
N LEU A 54 6.29 4.26 4.32
CA LEU A 54 4.91 4.69 4.12
C LEU A 54 3.90 3.58 4.47
N ASP A 55 4.35 2.45 5.01
CA ASP A 55 3.57 1.21 5.17
C ASP A 55 2.87 0.72 3.89
N VAL A 56 3.28 1.25 2.75
CA VAL A 56 2.84 0.80 1.42
C VAL A 56 3.77 -0.32 1.02
N VAL A 57 3.26 -1.55 0.95
CA VAL A 57 4.00 -2.66 0.34
C VAL A 57 4.20 -2.30 -1.14
N PRO A 58 5.43 -1.96 -1.59
CA PRO A 58 5.64 -1.71 -3.00
C PRO A 58 5.36 -3.02 -3.73
N ALA A 59 4.53 -2.97 -4.78
CA ALA A 59 4.35 -4.11 -5.66
C ALA A 59 5.75 -4.59 -6.09
N GLN A 60 6.10 -5.83 -5.73
CA GLN A 60 7.39 -6.40 -6.09
C GLN A 60 7.46 -6.46 -7.61
N LEU A 61 8.18 -5.51 -8.21
CA LEU A 61 8.55 -5.58 -9.61
C LEU A 61 9.39 -6.85 -9.77
N PRO A 62 9.10 -7.71 -10.76
CA PRO A 62 9.92 -8.89 -11.00
C PRO A 62 11.35 -8.43 -11.30
N SER A 63 12.29 -8.79 -10.43
CA SER A 63 13.71 -8.58 -10.67
C SER A 63 14.10 -9.31 -11.96
N PRO A 64 14.85 -8.70 -12.90
CA PRO A 64 15.47 -9.42 -14.00
C PRO A 64 16.67 -10.22 -13.45
N GLY A 65 16.37 -11.24 -12.64
CA GLY A 65 17.34 -12.15 -12.05
C GLY A 65 17.55 -13.36 -12.95
N ARG A 66 18.78 -13.53 -13.41
CA ARG A 66 19.27 -14.80 -13.95
C ARG A 66 19.07 -15.89 -12.89
N GLY A 67 18.43 -17.00 -13.26
CA GLY A 67 18.23 -18.17 -12.40
C GLY A 67 16.78 -18.35 -11.98
N LYS A 68 16.07 -19.23 -12.70
CA LYS A 68 14.71 -19.67 -12.38
C LYS A 68 14.72 -20.44 -11.06
N LEU A 69 14.38 -19.79 -9.96
CA LEU A 69 13.79 -20.46 -8.80
C LEU A 69 12.42 -19.83 -8.55
N TYR A 70 11.38 -20.55 -8.96
CA TYR A 70 10.00 -20.14 -8.76
C TYR A 70 9.64 -20.35 -7.29
N VAL A 71 9.73 -19.30 -6.48
CA VAL A 71 9.17 -19.30 -5.13
C VAL A 71 7.73 -18.79 -5.23
N ALA A 72 6.78 -19.72 -5.33
CA ALA A 72 5.36 -19.41 -5.24
C ALA A 72 5.02 -19.06 -3.79
N LYS A 73 4.77 -17.77 -3.50
CA LYS A 73 4.16 -17.35 -2.24
C LYS A 73 2.65 -17.49 -2.36
N ILE A 74 2.10 -18.51 -1.71
CA ILE A 74 0.65 -18.67 -1.55
C ILE A 74 0.26 -17.87 -0.31
N ALA A 75 -0.37 -16.71 -0.50
CA ALA A 75 -0.99 -15.96 0.59
C ALA A 75 -2.46 -16.33 0.67
N ILE A 76 -2.85 -17.06 1.72
CA ILE A 76 -4.24 -17.41 1.98
C ILE A 76 -4.90 -16.20 2.66
N LEU A 77 -5.76 -15.49 1.93
CA LEU A 77 -6.58 -14.43 2.49
C LEU A 77 -7.75 -15.06 3.25
N VAL A 78 -7.59 -15.23 4.56
CA VAL A 78 -8.69 -15.61 5.44
C VAL A 78 -9.49 -14.35 5.75
N THR A 79 -10.71 -14.24 5.23
CA THR A 79 -11.68 -13.23 5.64
C THR A 79 -12.62 -13.87 6.66
N PRO A 80 -12.36 -13.71 7.98
CA PRO A 80 -13.28 -14.26 8.98
C PRO A 80 -14.62 -13.51 8.88
N GLN A 81 -15.65 -14.22 8.43
CA GLN A 81 -17.04 -13.78 8.55
C GLN A 81 -17.39 -13.84 10.04
N ILE A 82 -17.74 -12.69 10.61
CA ILE A 82 -18.18 -12.63 12.00
C ILE A 82 -19.53 -13.34 12.08
N ASP A 83 -19.60 -14.43 12.84
CA ASP A 83 -20.87 -15.08 13.17
C ASP A 83 -21.57 -14.26 14.27
N PRO A 84 -22.69 -13.57 13.95
CA PRO A 84 -23.37 -12.70 14.89
C PRO A 84 -23.95 -13.47 16.09
N ALA A 85 -24.34 -14.74 15.91
CA ALA A 85 -24.89 -15.56 17.00
C ALA A 85 -23.80 -15.90 18.02
N ARG A 86 -22.58 -16.18 17.54
CA ARG A 86 -21.43 -16.48 18.39
C ARG A 86 -20.93 -15.24 19.12
N LEU A 87 -20.93 -14.08 18.45
CA LEU A 87 -20.59 -12.79 19.07
C LEU A 87 -21.58 -12.42 20.19
N ALA A 88 -22.88 -12.59 19.94
CA ALA A 88 -23.92 -12.32 20.94
C ALA A 88 -23.76 -13.20 22.19
N LYS A 89 -23.45 -14.48 22.00
CA LYS A 89 -23.21 -15.41 23.12
C LYS A 89 -22.03 -14.96 23.99
N ILE A 90 -20.91 -14.59 23.37
CA ILE A 90 -19.71 -14.10 24.10
C ILE A 90 -20.01 -12.81 24.84
N LEU A 91 -20.74 -11.87 24.22
CA LEU A 91 -21.14 -10.62 24.87
C LEU A 91 -21.98 -10.87 26.12
N ILE A 92 -22.95 -11.78 26.05
CA ILE A 92 -23.78 -12.14 27.21
C ILE A 92 -22.94 -12.78 28.32
N GLU A 93 -22.01 -13.65 27.96
CA GLU A 93 -21.13 -14.35 28.91
C GLU A 93 -20.19 -13.37 29.63
N VAL A 94 -19.57 -12.44 28.90
CA VAL A 94 -18.73 -11.36 29.46
C VAL A 94 -19.55 -10.42 30.36
N MET A 95 -20.79 -10.10 29.97
CA MET A 95 -21.66 -9.26 30.81
C MET A 95 -22.07 -9.97 32.10
N ARG A 96 -22.28 -11.30 32.06
CA ARG A 96 -22.57 -12.10 33.25
C ARG A 96 -21.37 -12.16 34.19
N GLU A 97 -20.17 -12.44 33.67
CA GLU A 97 -18.95 -12.45 34.49
C GLU A 97 -18.67 -11.10 35.17
N ARG A 98 -18.94 -9.98 34.49
CA ARG A 98 -18.82 -8.64 35.09
C ARG A 98 -19.87 -8.34 36.15
N LEU A 99 -21.04 -8.96 36.07
CA LEU A 99 -22.08 -8.81 37.08
C LEU A 99 -21.73 -9.59 38.34
N ASP A 100 -21.21 -10.81 38.15
CA ASP A 100 -20.79 -11.69 39.25
C ASP A 100 -19.51 -11.18 39.95
N HIS A 101 -18.68 -10.37 39.27
CA HIS A 101 -17.51 -9.72 39.88
C HIS A 101 -17.80 -8.41 40.63
N ASN A 102 -19.01 -7.85 40.48
CA ASN A 102 -19.44 -6.61 41.12
C ASN A 102 -20.46 -6.82 42.26
N MET A 103 -20.76 -8.08 42.60
CA MET A 103 -21.42 -8.49 43.86
C MET A 103 -20.40 -9.12 44.80
#